data_AF-A0A2D4QTP7-F1
#
_entry.id   AF-A0A2D4QTP7-F1
#
_cell.length_a   1.000
_cell.length_b   1.000
_cell.length_c   1.000
_cell.angle_alpha   90.00
_cell.angle_beta   90.00
_cell.angle_gamma   90.00
#
_symmetry.space_group_name_H-M   'P 1'
#
loop_
_entity.id
_entity.type
_entity.pdbx_description
1 polymer ?
#
loop_
_entity_poly.entity_id
_entity_poly.type
_entity_poly.pdbx_seq_one_letter_code
_entity_poly.pdbx_strand_id
1 'polypeptide(L)'
;MQFISQNPTNNDFIQNPYKFYKNFISDDCLYFWQEYNMPAVFDYAGQEILFKDKRFGREKLKDHSNVQECHLNMFNHVETNSMLELEPPKHTRLRGLVLRAFTTRKINTLQTEIALLSHELLDDLKVENVDILKEFATLLP
;
A
#
# COMPACT_ATOMS: atom_id res chain seq x y z
N MET A 1 2.76 -6.51 26.09
CA MET A 1 2.13 -6.22 24.79
C MET A 1 0.64 -6.40 24.95
N GLN A 2 -0.16 -5.38 24.64
CA GLN A 2 -1.62 -5.44 24.76
C GLN A 2 -2.22 -6.10 23.53
N PHE A 3 -3.26 -6.91 23.71
CA PHE A 3 -3.96 -7.55 22.61
C PHE A 3 -5.12 -6.69 22.14
N ILE A 4 -5.26 -6.55 20.84
CA ILE A 4 -6.39 -5.90 20.18
C ILE A 4 -7.08 -6.89 19.26
N SER A 5 -8.38 -6.72 19.07
CA SER A 5 -9.19 -7.52 18.16
C SER A 5 -10.07 -6.57 17.36
N GLN A 6 -9.89 -6.63 16.04
CA GLN A 6 -10.72 -5.95 15.07
C GLN A 6 -10.56 -6.69 13.75
N ASN A 7 -11.62 -7.34 13.30
CA ASN A 7 -11.61 -8.00 12.01
C ASN A 7 -11.44 -6.95 10.88
N PRO A 8 -10.36 -7.01 10.08
CA PRO A 8 -10.08 -6.03 9.03
C PRO A 8 -11.03 -6.15 7.83
N THR A 9 -11.76 -7.27 7.70
CA THR A 9 -12.76 -7.48 6.64
C THR A 9 -14.19 -7.17 7.09
N ASN A 10 -14.38 -6.74 8.35
CA ASN A 10 -15.68 -6.29 8.82
C ASN A 10 -16.12 -5.04 8.04
N ASN A 11 -17.33 -5.06 7.48
CA ASN A 11 -17.87 -3.97 6.69
C ASN A 11 -17.85 -2.63 7.44
N ASP A 12 -18.25 -2.59 8.71
CA ASP A 12 -18.28 -1.33 9.48
C ASP A 12 -16.87 -0.75 9.70
N PHE A 13 -15.86 -1.64 9.78
CA PHE A 13 -14.46 -1.24 9.87
C PHE A 13 -13.93 -0.76 8.52
N ILE A 14 -14.24 -1.43 7.42
CA ILE A 14 -13.86 -0.99 6.06
C ILE A 14 -14.45 0.40 5.77
N GLN A 15 -15.72 0.62 6.14
CA GLN A 15 -16.41 1.88 5.89
C GLN A 15 -15.91 3.03 6.78
N ASN A 16 -15.45 2.75 8.00
CA ASN A 16 -14.91 3.78 8.90
C ASN A 16 -13.87 3.20 9.88
N PRO A 17 -12.63 2.96 9.42
CA PRO A 17 -11.59 2.37 10.27
C PRO A 17 -11.07 3.37 11.32
N TYR A 18 -11.27 4.68 11.10
CA TYR A 18 -10.86 5.74 12.00
C TYR A 18 -11.53 5.65 13.38
N LYS A 19 -12.76 5.13 13.46
CA LYS A 19 -13.44 4.87 14.74
C LYS A 19 -12.65 3.93 15.65
N PHE A 20 -11.94 2.97 15.06
CA PHE A 20 -11.07 2.05 15.79
C PHE A 20 -9.71 2.71 16.05
N TYR A 21 -9.06 3.23 15.01
CA TYR A 21 -7.70 3.77 15.13
C TYR A 21 -7.59 4.97 16.08
N LYS A 22 -8.64 5.78 16.23
CA LYS A 22 -8.64 6.92 17.17
C LYS A 22 -8.33 6.53 18.62
N ASN A 23 -8.57 5.28 18.99
CA ASN A 23 -8.32 4.78 20.35
C ASN A 23 -6.83 4.51 20.62
N PHE A 24 -5.98 4.57 19.59
CA PHE A 24 -4.56 4.19 19.65
C PHE A 24 -3.63 5.33 19.21
N ILE A 25 -4.11 6.57 19.23
CA ILE A 25 -3.34 7.78 18.84
C ILE A 25 -2.44 8.30 19.99
N SER A 26 -2.39 7.62 21.14
CA SER A 26 -1.58 8.03 22.30
C SER A 26 -0.24 7.30 22.43
N ASP A 27 0.72 7.97 23.07
CA ASP A 27 2.15 7.64 23.18
C ASP A 27 2.49 6.15 23.45
N ASP A 28 3.39 5.64 22.60
CA ASP A 28 4.25 4.46 22.78
C ASP A 28 3.59 3.14 23.24
N CYS A 29 2.74 2.55 22.41
CA CYS A 29 2.27 1.17 22.65
C CYS A 29 2.39 0.28 21.41
N LEU A 30 3.20 -0.78 21.55
CA LEU A 30 3.17 -1.95 20.67
C LEU A 30 2.00 -2.84 21.07
N TYR A 31 1.10 -3.10 20.12
CA TYR A 31 -0.05 -3.98 20.28
C TYR A 31 0.18 -5.31 19.56
N PHE A 32 -0.60 -6.33 19.92
CA PHE A 32 -0.71 -7.57 19.16
C PHE A 32 -2.09 -7.64 18.53
N TRP A 33 -2.15 -7.59 17.20
CA TRP A 33 -3.41 -7.66 16.46
C TRP A 33 -3.77 -9.11 16.21
N GLN A 34 -4.81 -9.57 16.90
CA GLN A 34 -5.22 -10.98 16.93
C GLN A 34 -5.54 -11.54 15.55
N GLU A 35 -6.33 -10.84 14.74
CA GLU A 35 -6.76 -11.34 13.43
C GLU A 35 -5.62 -11.44 12.41
N TYR A 36 -4.58 -10.62 12.57
CA TYR A 36 -3.37 -10.71 11.77
C TYR A 36 -2.29 -11.61 12.41
N ASN A 37 -2.46 -12.00 13.67
CA ASN A 37 -1.46 -12.73 14.46
C ASN A 37 -0.06 -12.06 14.42
N MET A 38 -0.02 -10.73 14.52
CA MET A 38 1.23 -9.96 14.39
C MET A 38 1.25 -8.73 15.32
N PRO A 39 2.46 -8.26 15.71
CA PRO A 39 2.60 -6.97 16.36
C PRO A 39 2.12 -5.83 15.44
N ALA A 40 1.48 -4.82 16.02
CA ALA A 40 0.92 -3.66 15.32
C ALA A 40 1.25 -2.36 16.07
N VAL A 41 1.52 -1.33 15.28
CA VAL A 41 1.84 0.03 15.73
C VAL A 41 0.93 0.99 14.99
N PHE A 42 0.28 1.90 15.71
CA PHE A 42 -0.77 2.78 15.16
C PHE A 42 -0.42 4.27 15.20
N ASP A 43 0.50 4.66 16.06
CA ASP A 43 0.96 6.03 16.17
C ASP A 43 2.01 6.37 15.11
N TYR A 44 2.15 7.66 14.84
CA TYR A 44 3.07 8.16 13.81
C TYR A 44 4.53 7.90 14.17
N ALA A 45 4.93 8.14 15.42
CA ALA A 45 6.31 8.04 15.85
C ALA A 45 6.83 6.59 15.75
N GLY A 46 6.04 5.63 16.22
CA GLY A 46 6.36 4.21 16.08
C GLY A 46 6.43 3.76 14.62
N GLN A 47 5.49 4.18 13.77
CA GLN A 47 5.53 3.87 12.33
C GLN A 47 6.78 4.45 11.65
N GLU A 48 7.14 5.71 11.95
CA GLU A 48 8.32 6.37 11.39
C GLU A 48 9.62 5.63 11.76
N ILE A 49 9.75 5.20 13.02
CA ILE A 49 10.89 4.39 13.48
C ILE A 49 10.96 3.08 12.69
N LEU A 50 9.84 2.36 12.59
CA LEU A 50 9.79 1.07 11.89
C LEU A 50 10.12 1.20 10.40
N PHE A 51 9.59 2.20 9.70
CA PHE A 51 9.86 2.40 8.27
C PHE A 51 11.32 2.77 7.96
N LYS A 52 12.06 3.32 8.93
CA LYS A 52 13.47 3.69 8.75
C LYS A 52 14.45 2.63 9.24
N ASP A 53 13.99 1.68 10.05
CA ASP A 53 14.83 0.63 10.62
C ASP A 53 15.04 -0.51 9.61
N LYS A 54 16.28 -0.64 9.13
CA LYS A 54 16.69 -1.65 8.13
C LYS A 54 16.56 -3.10 8.60
N ARG A 55 16.27 -3.33 9.88
CA ARG A 55 15.96 -4.67 10.41
C ARG A 55 14.57 -5.14 9.97
N PHE A 56 13.67 -4.21 9.62
CA PHE A 56 12.32 -4.51 9.13
C PHE A 56 12.30 -4.48 7.60
N GLY A 57 12.82 -5.55 6.99
CA GLY A 57 12.82 -5.73 5.54
C GLY A 57 11.60 -6.50 5.01
N ARG A 58 11.45 -6.51 3.69
CA ARG A 58 10.44 -7.25 2.92
C ARG A 58 10.88 -8.67 2.58
N GLU A 59 12.17 -8.89 2.37
CA GLU A 59 12.70 -10.21 2.05
C GLU A 59 12.45 -11.18 3.21
N LYS A 60 11.87 -12.34 2.88
CA LYS A 60 11.64 -13.40 3.87
C LYS A 60 12.97 -13.88 4.45
N LEU A 61 12.98 -14.11 5.77
CA LEU A 61 14.09 -14.77 6.43
C LEU A 61 14.29 -16.18 5.85
N LYS A 62 15.55 -16.61 5.71
CA LYS A 62 15.93 -17.87 5.04
C LYS A 62 15.22 -19.10 5.61
N ASP A 63 14.90 -19.07 6.91
CA ASP A 63 14.27 -20.18 7.62
C ASP A 63 12.73 -20.10 7.62
N HIS A 64 12.16 -19.08 6.97
CA HIS A 64 10.72 -18.81 6.88
C HIS A 64 10.22 -18.85 5.43
N SER A 65 10.77 -19.74 4.59
CA SER A 65 10.23 -19.97 3.25
C SER A 65 8.92 -20.73 3.32
N ASN A 66 7.83 -20.13 2.82
CA ASN A 66 6.54 -20.80 2.71
C ASN A 66 6.65 -22.04 1.79
N VAL A 67 5.80 -23.02 2.05
CA VAL A 67 5.50 -24.09 1.08
C VAL A 67 5.02 -23.40 -0.20
N GLN A 68 5.74 -23.62 -1.29
CA GLN A 68 5.39 -23.03 -2.57
C GLN A 68 4.19 -23.77 -3.15
N GLU A 69 3.01 -23.15 -3.06
CA GLU A 69 1.79 -23.72 -3.61
C GLU A 69 1.87 -23.75 -5.14
N CYS A 70 1.70 -24.93 -5.75
CA CYS A 70 1.93 -25.12 -7.19
C CYS A 70 1.14 -24.15 -8.08
N HIS A 71 -0.08 -23.79 -7.67
CA HIS A 71 -0.95 -22.88 -8.42
C HIS A 71 -0.45 -21.42 -8.42
N LEU A 72 0.43 -21.05 -7.48
CA LEU A 72 1.04 -19.72 -7.39
C LEU A 72 2.40 -19.63 -8.08
N ASN A 73 2.90 -20.69 -8.71
CA ASN A 73 4.25 -20.69 -9.30
C ASN A 73 4.47 -19.55 -10.29
N MET A 74 3.54 -19.33 -11.22
CA MET A 74 3.65 -18.25 -12.21
C MET A 74 3.62 -16.86 -11.56
N PHE A 75 2.76 -16.66 -10.56
CA PHE A 75 2.71 -15.43 -9.78
C PHE A 75 4.02 -15.18 -9.05
N ASN A 76 4.52 -16.18 -8.31
CA ASN A 76 5.78 -16.11 -7.58
C ASN A 76 6.97 -15.83 -8.51
N HIS A 77 6.97 -16.37 -9.74
CA HIS A 77 8.02 -16.07 -10.72
C HIS A 77 8.09 -14.58 -11.10
N VAL A 78 6.97 -13.88 -11.13
CA VAL A 78 6.94 -12.42 -11.33
C VAL A 78 7.35 -11.70 -10.04
N GLU A 79 6.72 -12.07 -8.92
CA GLU A 79 6.92 -11.37 -7.64
C GLU A 79 8.35 -11.48 -7.10
N THR A 80 9.04 -12.59 -7.33
CA THR A 80 10.46 -12.77 -6.92
C THR A 80 11.41 -11.73 -7.53
N ASN A 81 10.99 -11.04 -8.59
CA ASN A 81 11.75 -9.95 -9.22
C ASN A 81 11.13 -8.56 -8.97
N SER A 82 10.03 -8.49 -8.21
CA SER A 82 9.36 -7.24 -7.85
C SER A 82 10.26 -6.38 -6.96
N MET A 83 10.39 -5.10 -7.31
CA MET A 83 11.14 -4.15 -6.47
C MET A 83 10.52 -3.99 -5.08
N LEU A 84 9.22 -4.33 -4.90
CA LEU A 84 8.53 -4.24 -3.61
C LEU A 84 8.89 -5.38 -2.65
N GLU A 85 9.45 -6.47 -3.16
CA GLU A 85 9.78 -7.69 -2.40
C GLU A 85 11.30 -7.87 -2.19
N LEU A 86 12.11 -6.93 -2.67
CA LEU A 86 13.56 -6.99 -2.64
C LEU A 86 14.17 -6.01 -1.63
N GLU A 87 15.31 -6.38 -1.06
CA GLU A 87 16.12 -5.52 -0.20
C GLU A 87 17.40 -5.02 -0.92
N PRO A 88 18.11 -4.02 -0.35
CA PRO A 88 19.43 -3.65 -0.81
C PRO A 88 20.40 -4.85 -0.84
N PRO A 89 21.30 -4.94 -1.84
CA PRO A 89 21.60 -3.92 -2.84
C PRO A 89 20.72 -3.98 -4.10
N LYS A 90 19.91 -5.03 -4.29
CA LYS A 90 19.08 -5.22 -5.50
C LYS A 90 18.02 -4.15 -5.62
N HIS A 91 17.29 -3.90 -4.53
CA HIS A 91 16.27 -2.84 -4.46
C HIS A 91 16.86 -1.47 -4.80
N THR A 92 17.98 -1.09 -4.18
CA THR A 92 18.64 0.21 -4.41
C THR A 92 19.02 0.39 -5.89
N ARG A 93 19.55 -0.66 -6.54
CA ARG A 93 19.88 -0.63 -7.96
C ARG A 93 18.64 -0.43 -8.82
N LEU A 94 17.58 -1.23 -8.62
CA LEU A 94 16.34 -1.15 -9.40
C LEU A 94 15.65 0.21 -9.22
N ARG A 95 15.52 0.68 -7.98
CA ARG A 95 14.96 1.98 -7.65
C ARG A 95 15.71 3.11 -8.35
N GLY A 96 17.04 3.06 -8.37
CA GLY A 96 17.85 4.04 -9.09
C GLY A 96 17.58 4.10 -10.60
N LEU A 97 17.29 2.94 -11.22
CA LEU A 97 16.94 2.90 -12.65
C LEU A 97 15.55 3.50 -12.89
N VAL A 98 14.56 3.12 -12.07
CA VAL A 98 13.14 3.52 -12.20
C VAL A 98 12.94 5.01 -11.90
N LEU A 99 13.57 5.55 -10.85
CA LEU A 99 13.38 6.95 -10.43
C LEU A 99 13.77 7.98 -11.50
N ARG A 100 14.58 7.60 -12.51
CA ARG A 100 14.90 8.47 -13.65
C ARG A 100 13.66 8.84 -14.48
N ALA A 101 12.62 8.01 -14.46
CA ALA A 101 11.33 8.31 -15.11
C ALA A 101 10.37 9.10 -14.19
N PHE A 102 10.46 8.92 -12.87
CA PHE A 102 9.54 9.52 -11.88
C PHE A 102 10.08 10.82 -11.25
N THR A 103 10.73 11.66 -12.05
CA THR A 103 11.18 12.99 -11.58
C THR A 103 10.01 13.98 -11.57
N THR A 104 10.02 14.98 -10.68
CA THR A 104 9.01 16.04 -10.66
C THR A 104 8.79 16.68 -12.03
N ARG A 105 9.88 16.95 -12.76
CA ARG A 105 9.80 17.52 -14.12
C ARG A 105 9.04 16.60 -15.08
N LYS A 106 9.30 15.29 -15.06
CA LYS A 106 8.63 14.31 -15.93
C LYS A 106 7.18 14.07 -15.52
N ILE A 107 6.89 14.03 -14.22
CA ILE A 107 5.51 13.90 -13.74
C ILE A 107 4.69 15.14 -14.12
N ASN A 108 5.25 16.35 -13.98
CA ASN A 108 4.56 17.58 -14.35
C ASN A 108 4.20 17.67 -15.84
N THR A 109 4.87 16.94 -16.74
CA THR A 109 4.46 16.93 -18.16
C THR A 109 3.14 16.20 -18.38
N LEU A 110 2.71 15.35 -17.44
CA LEU A 110 1.42 14.65 -17.50
C LEU A 110 0.25 15.55 -17.09
N GLN A 111 0.51 16.68 -16.43
CA GLN A 111 -0.54 17.54 -15.86
C GLN A 111 -1.58 17.97 -16.91
N THR A 112 -1.12 18.41 -18.08
CA THR A 112 -2.03 18.87 -19.15
C THR A 112 -2.89 17.72 -19.67
N GLU A 113 -2.31 16.55 -19.91
CA GLU A 113 -3.01 15.37 -20.42
C GLU A 113 -4.05 14.84 -19.41
N ILE A 114 -3.66 14.74 -18.13
CA ILE A 114 -4.57 14.33 -17.04
C ILE A 114 -5.71 15.34 -16.89
N ALA A 115 -5.44 16.64 -16.98
CA ALA A 115 -6.47 17.67 -16.88
C ALA A 115 -7.46 17.60 -18.05
N LEU A 116 -6.96 17.44 -19.28
CA LEU A 116 -7.82 17.28 -20.46
C LEU A 116 -8.70 16.03 -20.33
N LEU A 117 -8.10 14.87 -20.02
CA LEU A 117 -8.85 13.63 -19.81
C LEU A 117 -9.88 13.77 -18.69
N SER A 118 -9.52 14.44 -17.59
CA SER A 118 -10.45 14.68 -16.49
C SER A 118 -11.65 15.52 -16.95
N HIS A 119 -11.43 16.58 -17.74
CA HIS A 119 -12.53 17.39 -18.26
C HIS A 119 -13.40 16.61 -19.24
N GLU A 120 -12.80 15.86 -20.17
CA GLU A 120 -13.53 15.00 -21.11
C GLU A 120 -14.42 13.98 -20.37
N LEU A 121 -13.85 13.29 -19.38
CA LEU A 121 -14.62 12.33 -18.57
C LEU A 121 -15.75 13.00 -17.80
N LEU A 122 -15.55 14.22 -17.28
CA LEU A 122 -16.59 14.98 -16.58
C LEU A 122 -17.70 15.45 -17.50
N ASP A 123 -17.36 15.90 -18.72
CA ASP A 123 -18.32 16.38 -19.72
C ASP A 123 -19.24 15.24 -20.21
N ASP A 124 -18.73 14.00 -20.20
CA ASP A 124 -19.48 12.80 -20.59
C ASP A 124 -20.38 12.22 -19.48
N LEU A 125 -20.26 12.71 -18.24
CA LEU A 125 -21.07 12.21 -17.13
C LEU A 125 -22.55 12.57 -17.33
N LYS A 126 -23.40 11.55 -17.27
CA LYS A 126 -24.86 11.76 -17.26
C LYS A 126 -25.30 12.28 -15.91
N VAL A 127 -26.10 13.35 -15.88
CA VAL A 127 -26.48 14.04 -14.64
C VAL A 127 -27.25 13.16 -13.64
N GLU A 128 -27.86 12.06 -14.10
CA GLU A 128 -28.61 11.14 -13.24
C GLU A 128 -27.86 9.81 -13.01
N ASN A 129 -27.59 9.48 -11.74
CA ASN A 129 -27.02 8.21 -11.28
C ASN A 129 -25.60 7.87 -11.77
N VAL A 130 -24.63 8.78 -11.58
CA VAL A 130 -23.20 8.55 -11.88
C VAL A 130 -22.53 7.64 -10.86
N ASP A 131 -21.83 6.60 -11.33
CA ASP A 131 -20.83 5.86 -10.55
C ASP A 131 -19.44 6.48 -10.76
N ILE A 132 -19.09 7.49 -9.96
CA ILE A 132 -17.83 8.25 -10.10
C ILE A 132 -16.60 7.35 -10.02
N LEU A 133 -16.68 6.22 -9.32
CA LEU A 133 -15.55 5.30 -9.23
C LEU A 133 -15.26 4.70 -10.61
N LYS A 134 -16.29 4.14 -11.27
CA LYS A 134 -16.13 3.47 -12.57
C LYS A 134 -16.03 4.44 -13.76
N GLU A 135 -16.83 5.50 -13.73
CA GLU A 135 -16.98 6.43 -14.85
C GLU A 135 -15.91 7.53 -14.85
N PHE A 136 -15.16 7.68 -13.76
CA PHE A 136 -14.13 8.72 -13.65
C PHE A 136 -12.83 8.18 -13.03
N ALA A 137 -12.87 7.77 -11.76
CA ALA A 137 -11.64 7.52 -10.98
C ALA A 137 -10.78 6.35 -11.52
N THR A 138 -11.39 5.26 -12.01
CA THR A 138 -10.63 4.11 -12.54
C THR A 138 -10.08 4.33 -13.95
N LEU A 139 -10.50 5.40 -14.63
CA LEU A 139 -10.09 5.72 -16.00
C LEU A 139 -8.92 6.70 -16.05
N LEU A 140 -8.69 7.45 -14.96
CA LEU A 140 -7.53 8.31 -14.82
C LEU A 140 -6.25 7.49 -14.56
N PRO A 141 -5.09 7.93 -15.08
CA PRO A 141 -3.80 7.27 -14.89
C PRO A 141 -3.18 7.50 -13.49
#